data_AF-A0A7T1HZC8-F1
#
_entry.id   AF-A0A7T1HZC8-F1
#
_cell.length_a   1.000
_cell.length_b   1.000
_cell.length_c   1.000
_cell.angle_alpha   90.00
_cell.angle_beta   90.00
_cell.angle_gamma   90.00
#
_symmetry.space_group_name_H-M   'P 1'
#
loop_
_entity.id
_entity.type
_entity.pdbx_description
1 polymer ?
#
loop_
_entity_poly.entity_id
_entity_poly.type
_entity_poly.pdbx_seq_one_letter_code
_entity_poly.pdbx_strand_id
1 'polypeptide(L)'
;MALRRHRLPRFWLAFTLGPVLLLVGLVYWWERQLPARIQQAVEAGRLEDCLRYGDQLSALSWLPGGVPQEQGRCRRQRAQQLWQGDSWEEALKLQRQLVQSPAGEPADRQRLNEWQETLRDQAISRFRAGDLEGALRRLEPIAVSPASGGRGGLADELRQIWERNRLQLQRAERLSRQARWWEALDALNRIDHPWWRQRSAAVRDRVQKGVASLEARHKEHDVHGALPHSVDMARLDGLVQRRIAAGMEEWKAFEESCRELGGRVVEAGPDSACQR
;
A
#
# COMPACT_ATOMS: atom_id res chain seq x y z
N MET A 1 -69.01 22.90 72.20
CA MET A 1 -68.78 22.09 70.99
C MET A 1 -67.26 21.98 70.78
N ALA A 2 -66.66 20.82 71.02
CA ALA A 2 -65.22 20.60 70.85
C ALA A 2 -64.94 19.95 69.49
N LEU A 3 -64.31 20.70 68.58
CA LEU A 3 -63.86 20.19 67.28
C LEU A 3 -62.69 19.20 67.48
N ARG A 4 -62.96 17.91 67.30
CA ARG A 4 -61.95 16.84 67.23
C ARG A 4 -60.99 17.14 66.07
N ARG A 5 -59.75 17.51 66.39
CA ARG A 5 -58.67 17.64 65.42
C ARG A 5 -58.19 16.26 64.96
N HIS A 6 -58.56 15.87 63.73
CA HIS A 6 -58.05 14.68 63.07
C HIS A 6 -56.53 14.78 62.85
N ARG A 7 -55.74 13.93 63.52
CA ARG A 7 -54.27 13.79 63.34
C ARG A 7 -53.87 12.83 62.21
N LEU A 8 -54.84 12.31 61.45
CA LEU A 8 -54.65 11.34 60.38
C LEU A 8 -53.93 11.84 59.09
N PRO A 9 -53.91 13.14 58.70
CA PRO A 9 -53.33 13.51 57.41
C PRO A 9 -51.78 13.52 57.39
N ARG A 10 -51.12 13.72 58.54
CA ARG A 10 -49.65 13.81 58.60
C ARG A 10 -48.95 12.47 58.48
N PHE A 11 -49.50 11.43 59.10
CA PHE A 11 -48.96 10.07 59.02
C PHE A 11 -49.10 9.49 57.61
N TRP A 12 -50.23 9.77 56.94
CA TRP A 12 -50.47 9.30 55.58
C TRP A 12 -49.54 9.98 54.55
N LEU A 13 -49.30 11.29 54.70
CA LEU A 13 -48.30 12.02 53.90
C LEU A 13 -46.88 11.51 54.14
N ALA A 14 -46.49 11.25 55.39
CA ALA A 14 -45.17 10.71 55.70
C ALA A 14 -44.98 9.29 55.12
N PHE A 15 -46.01 8.45 55.16
CA PHE A 15 -45.95 7.08 54.64
C PHE A 15 -45.95 7.00 53.11
N THR A 16 -46.52 8.00 52.43
CA THR A 16 -46.60 8.04 50.95
C THR A 16 -45.44 8.81 50.31
N LEU A 17 -45.00 9.93 50.89
CA LEU A 17 -43.88 10.73 50.37
C LEU A 17 -42.51 10.31 50.93
N GLY A 18 -42.46 9.77 52.15
CA GLY A 18 -41.22 9.31 52.78
C GLY A 18 -40.45 8.29 51.93
N PRO A 19 -41.09 7.21 51.44
CA PRO A 19 -40.41 6.20 50.61
C PRO A 19 -39.90 6.76 49.29
N VAL A 20 -40.66 7.68 48.68
CA VAL A 20 -40.27 8.33 47.41
C VAL A 20 -39.04 9.19 47.62
N LEU A 21 -39.01 10.00 48.68
CA LEU A 21 -37.83 10.81 49.02
C LEU A 21 -36.60 9.95 49.37
N LEU A 22 -36.81 8.80 50.03
CA LEU A 22 -35.74 7.87 50.37
C LEU A 22 -35.15 7.20 49.11
N LEU A 23 -36.02 6.79 48.18
CA LEU A 23 -35.62 6.26 46.87
C LEU A 23 -34.85 7.30 46.04
N VAL A 24 -35.35 8.54 45.97
CA VAL A 24 -34.68 9.63 45.25
C VAL A 24 -33.33 9.94 45.88
N GLY A 25 -33.24 9.97 47.21
CA GLY A 25 -31.97 10.17 47.92
C GLY A 25 -30.95 9.06 47.69
N LEU A 26 -31.40 7.79 47.65
CA LEU A 26 -30.56 6.64 47.35
C LEU A 26 -30.02 6.68 45.91
N VAL A 27 -30.87 7.02 44.94
CA VAL A 27 -30.47 7.16 43.53
C VAL A 27 -29.45 8.29 43.37
N TYR A 28 -29.71 9.45 43.98
CA TYR A 28 -28.81 10.60 43.92
C TYR A 28 -27.44 10.33 44.58
N TRP A 29 -27.44 9.61 45.71
CA TRP A 29 -26.20 9.21 46.37
C TRP A 29 -25.39 8.21 45.53
N TRP A 30 -26.09 7.24 44.93
CA TRP A 30 -25.46 6.24 44.05
C TRP A 30 -24.90 6.86 42.76
N GLU A 31 -25.63 7.80 42.16
CA GLU A 31 -25.19 8.59 41.00
C GLU A 31 -23.87 9.31 41.27
N ARG A 32 -23.74 9.92 42.46
CA ARG A 32 -22.53 10.65 42.84
C ARG A 32 -21.30 9.77 43.06
N GLN A 33 -21.49 8.47 43.27
CA GLN A 33 -20.39 7.54 43.52
C GLN A 33 -19.73 7.00 42.24
N LEU A 34 -20.47 6.92 41.13
CA LEU A 34 -19.99 6.33 39.88
C LEU A 34 -18.83 7.10 39.21
N PRO A 35 -18.87 8.45 39.09
CA PRO A 35 -17.76 9.22 38.54
C PRO A 35 -16.46 9.03 39.31
N ALA A 36 -16.54 8.96 40.64
CA ALA A 36 -15.38 8.71 41.50
C ALA A 36 -14.77 7.31 41.26
N ARG A 37 -15.60 6.29 41.03
CA ARG A 37 -15.12 4.93 40.70
C ARG A 37 -14.45 4.87 39.32
N ILE A 38 -14.95 5.65 38.36
CA ILE A 38 -14.33 5.77 37.03
C ILE A 38 -12.96 6.42 37.15
N GLN A 39 -12.83 7.54 37.86
CA GLN A 39 -11.55 8.21 38.12
C GLN A 39 -10.56 7.29 38.83
N GLN A 40 -11.00 6.58 39.88
CA GLN A 40 -10.16 5.59 40.57
C GLN A 40 -9.75 4.42 39.66
N ALA A 41 -10.61 3.99 38.74
CA ALA A 41 -10.26 2.94 37.77
C ALA A 41 -9.21 3.44 36.76
N VAL A 42 -9.33 4.69 36.31
CA VAL A 42 -8.33 5.36 35.45
C VAL A 42 -6.99 5.48 36.16
N GLU A 43 -6.97 6.02 37.38
CA GLU A 43 -5.76 6.19 38.18
C GLU A 43 -5.10 4.85 38.51
N ALA A 44 -5.89 3.81 38.76
CA ALA A 44 -5.39 2.46 38.99
C ALA A 44 -5.02 1.69 37.71
N GLY A 45 -5.15 2.29 36.52
CA GLY A 45 -4.89 1.64 35.24
C GLY A 45 -5.85 0.49 34.89
N ARG A 46 -6.96 0.35 35.62
CA ARG A 46 -8.00 -0.67 35.40
C ARG A 46 -8.96 -0.21 34.30
N LEU A 47 -8.44 -0.16 33.07
CA LEU A 47 -9.18 0.40 31.93
C LEU A 47 -10.42 -0.42 31.55
N GLU A 48 -10.42 -1.74 31.77
CA GLU A 48 -11.60 -2.58 31.54
C GLU A 48 -12.73 -2.26 32.51
N ASP A 49 -12.39 -2.06 33.79
CA ASP A 49 -13.35 -1.59 34.79
C ASP A 49 -13.87 -0.20 34.42
N CYS A 50 -12.99 0.70 33.95
CA CYS A 50 -13.42 2.01 33.49
C CYS A 50 -14.41 1.92 32.32
N LEU A 51 -14.11 1.11 31.30
CA LEU A 51 -15.01 0.92 30.15
C LEU A 51 -16.35 0.34 30.59
N ARG A 52 -16.34 -0.67 31.47
CA ARG A 52 -17.55 -1.29 32.01
C ARG A 52 -18.42 -0.27 32.77
N TYR A 53 -17.81 0.52 33.67
CA TYR A 53 -18.54 1.54 34.42
C TYR A 53 -19.02 2.69 33.51
N GLY A 54 -18.22 3.07 32.51
CA GLY A 54 -18.60 4.07 31.51
C GLY A 54 -19.79 3.62 30.67
N ASP A 55 -19.83 2.34 30.25
CA ASP A 55 -20.96 1.79 29.50
C ASP A 55 -22.24 1.72 30.36
N GLN A 56 -22.13 1.31 31.63
CA GLN A 56 -23.23 1.35 32.60
C GLN A 56 -23.77 2.78 32.80
N LEU A 57 -22.88 3.77 32.89
CA LEU A 57 -23.25 5.17 33.05
C LEU A 57 -23.86 5.76 31.77
N SER A 58 -23.42 5.28 30.60
CA SER A 58 -23.99 5.71 29.31
C SER A 58 -25.42 5.21 29.09
N ALA A 59 -25.78 4.05 29.65
CA ALA A 59 -27.17 3.58 29.73
C ALA A 59 -28.05 4.53 30.59
N LEU A 60 -27.44 5.35 31.44
CA LEU A 60 -28.06 6.35 32.30
C LEU A 60 -27.91 7.78 31.76
N SER A 61 -27.58 7.94 30.47
CA SER A 61 -27.29 9.22 29.80
C SER A 61 -28.41 10.27 29.79
N TRP A 62 -29.62 9.90 30.20
CA TRP A 62 -30.74 10.82 30.46
C TRP A 62 -30.56 11.69 31.71
N LEU A 63 -29.58 11.39 32.57
CA LEU A 63 -29.24 12.16 33.76
C LEU A 63 -28.23 13.29 33.45
N PRO A 64 -28.46 14.53 33.94
CA PRO A 64 -27.59 15.67 33.68
C PRO A 64 -26.32 15.61 34.53
N GLY A 65 -25.16 15.34 33.89
CA GLY A 65 -23.88 15.33 34.63
C GLY A 65 -22.74 14.54 34.01
N GLY A 66 -22.41 14.80 32.74
CA GLY A 66 -21.06 14.60 32.19
C GLY A 66 -20.47 13.18 32.20
N VAL A 67 -21.04 12.26 31.42
CA VAL A 67 -20.51 10.91 31.13
C VAL A 67 -19.54 10.83 29.93
N PRO A 68 -19.64 11.66 28.86
CA PRO A 68 -18.89 11.42 27.64
C PRO A 68 -17.36 11.53 27.78
N GLN A 69 -16.83 12.54 28.49
CA GLN A 69 -15.40 12.83 28.45
C GLN A 69 -14.52 11.77 29.15
N GLU A 70 -14.93 11.26 30.30
CA GLU A 70 -14.17 10.22 31.02
C GLU A 70 -14.22 8.88 30.28
N GLN A 71 -15.37 8.53 29.68
CA GLN A 71 -15.48 7.36 28.80
C GLN A 71 -14.56 7.49 27.58
N GLY A 72 -14.45 8.69 27.00
CA GLY A 72 -13.52 9.00 25.91
C GLY A 72 -12.06 8.76 26.31
N ARG A 73 -11.64 9.26 27.48
CA ARG A 73 -10.28 9.05 28.03
C ARG A 73 -9.94 7.57 28.19
N CYS A 74 -10.85 6.78 28.77
CA CYS A 74 -10.61 5.35 28.96
C CYS A 74 -10.51 4.59 27.65
N ARG A 75 -11.37 4.90 26.67
CA ARG A 75 -11.27 4.30 25.32
C ARG A 75 -9.95 4.64 24.65
N ARG A 76 -9.47 5.88 24.73
CA ARG A 76 -8.15 6.27 24.19
C ARG A 76 -7.01 5.48 24.81
N GLN A 77 -6.96 5.43 26.15
CA GLN A 77 -5.89 4.73 26.85
C GLN A 77 -5.91 3.24 26.55
N ARG A 78 -7.10 2.62 26.49
CA ARG A 78 -7.21 1.19 26.21
C ARG A 78 -6.84 0.87 24.77
N ALA A 79 -7.31 1.68 23.81
CA ALA A 79 -6.93 1.55 22.41
C ALA A 79 -5.41 1.68 22.24
N GLN A 80 -4.78 2.63 22.93
CA GLN A 80 -3.32 2.82 22.91
C GLN A 80 -2.57 1.61 23.49
N GLN A 81 -3.03 1.03 24.61
CA GLN A 81 -2.43 -0.17 25.19
C GLN A 81 -2.54 -1.37 24.25
N LEU A 82 -3.71 -1.59 23.67
CA LEU A 82 -3.93 -2.67 22.69
C LEU A 82 -3.05 -2.48 21.46
N TRP A 83 -2.89 -1.23 20.99
CA TRP A 83 -2.01 -0.90 19.88
C TRP A 83 -0.55 -1.25 20.18
N GLN A 84 -0.07 -0.91 21.37
CA GLN A 84 1.30 -1.22 21.82
C GLN A 84 1.52 -2.71 22.07
N GLY A 85 0.47 -3.46 22.43
CA GLY A 85 0.49 -4.90 22.63
C GLY A 85 0.17 -5.72 21.38
N ASP A 86 0.32 -5.13 20.18
CA ASP A 86 0.05 -5.76 18.88
C ASP A 86 -1.38 -6.29 18.67
N SER A 87 -2.32 -5.93 19.55
CA SER A 87 -3.74 -6.24 19.45
C SER A 87 -4.44 -5.21 18.56
N TRP A 88 -3.99 -5.09 17.31
CA TRP A 88 -4.35 -3.98 16.42
C TRP A 88 -5.83 -3.98 16.04
N GLU A 89 -6.46 -5.15 15.91
CA GLU A 89 -7.88 -5.25 15.56
C GLU A 89 -8.75 -4.63 16.65
N GLU A 90 -8.51 -5.01 17.90
CA GLU A 90 -9.22 -4.48 19.07
C GLU A 90 -8.91 -3.00 19.28
N ALA A 91 -7.66 -2.59 19.10
CA ALA A 91 -7.25 -1.19 19.18
C ALA A 91 -8.00 -0.32 18.16
N LEU A 92 -8.04 -0.74 16.89
CA LEU A 92 -8.73 -0.03 15.82
C LEU A 92 -10.25 -0.06 16.01
N LYS A 93 -10.81 -1.14 16.56
CA LYS A 93 -12.23 -1.22 16.91
C LYS A 93 -12.59 -0.17 17.97
N LEU A 94 -11.85 -0.11 19.07
CA LEU A 94 -12.07 0.90 20.12
C LEU A 94 -11.88 2.33 19.59
N GLN A 95 -10.85 2.56 18.77
CA GLN A 95 -10.59 3.88 18.20
C GLN A 95 -11.72 4.31 17.26
N ARG A 96 -12.27 3.40 16.44
CA ARG A 96 -13.45 3.68 15.60
C ARG A 96 -14.67 4.04 16.43
N GLN A 97 -14.94 3.27 17.50
CA GLN A 97 -16.05 3.56 18.41
C GLN A 97 -15.90 4.92 19.09
N LEU A 98 -14.68 5.30 19.45
CA LEU A 98 -14.38 6.61 20.02
C LEU A 98 -14.65 7.75 19.03
N VAL A 99 -14.15 7.63 17.80
CA VAL A 99 -14.36 8.62 16.72
C VAL A 99 -15.84 8.81 16.39
N GLN A 100 -16.66 7.78 16.57
CA GLN A 100 -18.11 7.81 16.35
C GLN A 100 -18.91 8.29 17.57
N SER A 101 -18.26 8.45 18.72
CA SER A 101 -18.92 8.83 19.97
C SER A 101 -18.95 10.36 20.17
N PRO A 102 -19.87 10.89 21.01
CA PRO A 102 -19.86 12.30 21.40
C PRO A 102 -18.59 12.75 22.13
N ALA A 103 -17.80 11.80 22.64
CA ALA A 103 -16.54 12.04 23.31
C ALA A 103 -15.34 12.13 22.34
N GLY A 104 -15.56 11.83 21.06
CA GLY A 104 -14.51 11.81 20.05
C GLY A 104 -13.96 13.19 19.72
N GLU A 105 -12.65 13.27 19.57
CA GLU A 105 -11.93 14.50 19.20
C GLU A 105 -11.33 14.37 17.78
N PRO A 106 -11.01 15.49 17.09
CA PRO A 106 -10.32 15.45 15.80
C PRO A 106 -9.01 14.64 15.83
N ALA A 107 -8.28 14.71 16.95
CA ALA A 107 -7.06 13.94 17.17
C ALA A 107 -7.31 12.42 17.18
N ASP A 108 -8.51 11.97 17.58
CA ASP A 108 -8.86 10.54 17.56
C ASP A 108 -9.00 10.03 16.14
N ARG A 109 -9.56 10.86 15.23
CA ARG A 109 -9.68 10.52 13.81
C ARG A 109 -8.31 10.50 13.14
N GLN A 110 -7.45 11.48 13.46
CA GLN A 110 -6.07 11.49 12.97
C GLN A 110 -5.32 10.23 13.41
N ARG A 111 -5.38 9.86 14.69
CA ARG A 111 -4.74 8.66 15.22
C ARG A 111 -5.24 7.38 14.54
N LEU A 112 -6.56 7.27 14.30
CA LEU A 112 -7.13 6.16 13.56
C LEU A 112 -6.51 6.03 12.16
N ASN A 113 -6.39 7.15 11.44
CA ASN A 113 -5.79 7.15 10.11
C ASN A 113 -4.31 6.77 10.15
N GLU A 114 -3.53 7.35 11.08
CA GLU A 114 -2.11 7.06 11.27
C GLU A 114 -1.85 5.57 11.55
N TRP A 115 -2.68 4.96 12.40
CA TRP A 115 -2.62 3.52 12.68
C TRP A 115 -2.95 2.67 11.46
N GLN A 116 -3.96 3.04 10.70
CA GLN A 116 -4.30 2.34 9.46
C GLN A 116 -3.17 2.44 8.42
N GLU A 117 -2.60 3.63 8.23
CA GLU A 117 -1.45 3.83 7.33
C GLU A 117 -0.22 3.04 7.78
N THR A 118 0.06 3.01 9.09
CA THR A 118 1.16 2.21 9.65
C THR A 118 1.05 0.73 9.25
N LEU A 119 -0.15 0.16 9.31
CA LEU A 119 -0.38 -1.24 8.89
C LEU A 119 -0.27 -1.39 7.37
N ARG A 120 -0.76 -0.42 6.58
CA ARG A 120 -0.59 -0.42 5.11
C ARG A 120 0.88 -0.40 4.70
N ASP A 121 1.67 0.48 5.28
CA ASP A 121 3.11 0.61 4.98
C ASP A 121 3.88 -0.66 5.35
N GLN A 122 3.58 -1.24 6.51
CA GLN A 122 4.17 -2.51 6.93
C GLN A 122 3.78 -3.65 5.97
N ALA A 123 2.54 -3.68 5.49
CA ALA A 123 2.10 -4.66 4.49
C ALA A 123 2.85 -4.49 3.17
N ILE A 124 2.96 -3.26 2.66
CA ILE A 124 3.69 -2.95 1.42
C ILE A 124 5.17 -3.33 1.54
N SER A 125 5.79 -3.05 2.68
CA SER A 125 7.18 -3.43 2.96
C SER A 125 7.39 -4.94 2.90
N ARG A 126 6.53 -5.72 3.58
CA ARG A 126 6.54 -7.19 3.52
C ARG A 126 6.31 -7.72 2.11
N PHE A 127 5.34 -7.15 1.40
CA PHE A 127 5.04 -7.52 0.03
C PHE A 127 6.25 -7.34 -0.89
N ARG A 128 6.89 -6.16 -0.85
CA ARG A 128 8.11 -5.86 -1.62
C ARG A 128 9.25 -6.84 -1.32
N ALA A 129 9.35 -7.31 -0.07
CA ALA A 129 10.31 -8.31 0.37
C ALA A 129 9.98 -9.74 -0.07
N GLY A 130 8.82 -9.99 -0.69
CA GLY A 130 8.38 -11.31 -1.13
C GLY A 130 7.49 -12.06 -0.14
N ASP A 131 7.05 -11.40 0.93
CA ASP A 131 6.16 -11.98 1.96
C ASP A 131 4.71 -11.55 1.73
N LEU A 132 4.05 -12.13 0.72
CA LEU A 132 2.64 -11.86 0.43
C LEU A 132 1.75 -12.22 1.63
N GLU A 133 1.92 -13.39 2.22
CA GLU A 133 1.08 -13.87 3.32
C GLU A 133 1.22 -12.99 4.57
N GLY A 134 2.43 -12.57 4.92
CA GLY A 134 2.64 -11.61 6.00
C GLY A 134 2.10 -10.22 5.68
N ALA A 135 2.14 -9.79 4.42
CA ALA A 135 1.51 -8.54 4.00
C ALA A 135 -0.01 -8.60 4.15
N LEU A 136 -0.66 -9.70 3.73
CA LEU A 136 -2.10 -9.87 3.84
C LEU A 136 -2.56 -9.91 5.30
N ARG A 137 -1.87 -10.68 6.15
CA ARG A 137 -2.14 -10.71 7.61
C ARG A 137 -2.02 -9.32 8.24
N ARG A 138 -1.08 -8.50 7.77
CA ARG A 138 -0.93 -7.13 8.28
C ARG A 138 -2.13 -6.23 7.95
N LEU A 139 -2.87 -6.54 6.87
CA LEU A 139 -4.04 -5.76 6.43
C LEU A 139 -5.35 -6.24 7.05
N GLU A 140 -5.41 -7.43 7.66
CA GLU A 140 -6.63 -7.98 8.28
C GLU A 140 -7.31 -7.01 9.26
N PRO A 141 -6.59 -6.33 10.19
CA PRO A 141 -7.21 -5.44 11.17
C PRO A 141 -7.95 -4.24 10.54
N ILE A 142 -7.57 -3.83 9.33
CA ILE A 142 -8.14 -2.67 8.62
C ILE A 142 -9.14 -3.06 7.53
N ALA A 143 -9.28 -4.35 7.22
CA ALA A 143 -10.19 -4.84 6.19
C ALA A 143 -11.69 -4.73 6.57
N VAL A 144 -12.00 -4.58 7.85
CA VAL A 144 -13.37 -4.66 8.43
C VAL A 144 -14.11 -3.31 8.44
N SER A 145 -13.80 -2.36 7.56
CA SER A 145 -14.56 -1.10 7.48
C SER A 145 -15.46 -1.09 6.23
N PRO A 146 -16.79 -1.25 6.37
CA PRO A 146 -17.73 -1.10 5.24
C PRO A 146 -17.66 0.27 4.55
N ALA A 147 -17.11 1.28 5.24
CA ALA A 147 -16.87 2.62 4.71
C ALA A 147 -15.75 2.69 3.66
N SER A 148 -14.90 1.67 3.52
CA SER A 148 -13.99 1.52 2.38
C SER A 148 -14.65 0.72 1.25
N GLY A 149 -15.89 1.09 0.92
CA GLY A 149 -16.68 0.45 -0.13
C GLY A 149 -15.87 0.28 -1.41
N GLY A 150 -15.67 -0.97 -1.83
CA GLY A 150 -15.11 -1.27 -3.14
C GLY A 150 -14.55 -2.69 -3.25
N ARG A 151 -15.01 -3.41 -4.27
CA ARG A 151 -14.14 -4.38 -4.97
C ARG A 151 -12.84 -3.63 -5.35
N GLY A 152 -11.67 -4.13 -4.94
CA GLY A 152 -10.38 -3.48 -5.24
C GLY A 152 -9.63 -2.88 -4.05
N GLY A 153 -9.74 -3.48 -2.85
CA GLY A 153 -8.90 -3.10 -1.71
C GLY A 153 -7.43 -3.52 -1.90
N LEU A 154 -6.51 -2.88 -1.17
CA LEU A 154 -5.06 -3.14 -1.25
C LEU A 154 -4.72 -4.63 -1.19
N ALA A 155 -5.37 -5.41 -0.32
CA ALA A 155 -5.13 -6.86 -0.22
C ALA A 155 -5.37 -7.61 -1.55
N ASP A 156 -6.43 -7.24 -2.27
CA ASP A 156 -6.73 -7.84 -3.59
C ASP A 156 -5.74 -7.38 -4.64
N GLU A 157 -5.32 -6.11 -4.61
CA GLU A 157 -4.29 -5.58 -5.49
C GLU A 157 -2.96 -6.34 -5.31
N LEU A 158 -2.52 -6.56 -4.06
CA LEU A 158 -1.30 -7.32 -3.76
C LEU A 158 -1.37 -8.75 -4.32
N ARG A 159 -2.50 -9.45 -4.13
CA ARG A 159 -2.73 -10.79 -4.70
C ARG A 159 -2.65 -10.77 -6.22
N GLN A 160 -3.29 -9.80 -6.87
CA GLN A 160 -3.27 -9.69 -8.32
C GLN A 160 -1.87 -9.41 -8.87
N ILE A 161 -1.11 -8.48 -8.27
CA ILE A 161 0.27 -8.20 -8.68
C ILE A 161 1.12 -9.46 -8.53
N TRP A 162 0.99 -10.16 -7.39
CA TRP A 162 1.73 -11.39 -7.13
C TRP A 162 1.48 -12.46 -8.19
N GLU A 163 0.19 -12.74 -8.46
CA GLU A 163 -0.22 -13.73 -9.44
C GLU A 163 0.20 -13.35 -10.86
N ARG A 164 0.07 -12.09 -11.25
CA ARG A 164 0.56 -11.61 -12.56
C ARG A 164 2.07 -11.87 -12.71
N ASN A 165 2.88 -11.50 -11.72
CA ASN A 165 4.33 -11.72 -11.78
C ASN A 165 4.70 -13.20 -11.81
N ARG A 166 4.02 -14.04 -11.00
CA ARG A 166 4.17 -15.50 -11.01
C ARG A 166 3.92 -16.07 -12.39
N LEU A 167 2.82 -15.70 -13.02
CA LEU A 167 2.43 -16.16 -14.35
C LEU A 167 3.41 -15.68 -15.45
N GLN A 168 3.92 -14.45 -15.36
CA GLN A 168 4.94 -13.96 -16.30
C GLN A 168 6.23 -14.78 -16.21
N LEU A 169 6.69 -15.11 -15.00
CA LEU A 169 7.87 -15.96 -14.85
C LEU A 169 7.63 -17.37 -15.41
N GLN A 170 6.50 -18.00 -15.09
CA GLN A 170 6.15 -19.31 -15.65
C GLN A 170 6.09 -19.30 -17.18
N ARG A 171 5.54 -18.23 -17.76
CA ARG A 171 5.51 -18.03 -19.22
C ARG A 171 6.93 -17.89 -19.78
N ALA A 172 7.78 -17.07 -19.18
CA ALA A 172 9.16 -16.87 -19.60
C ALA A 172 9.97 -18.17 -19.56
N GLU A 173 9.84 -18.96 -18.50
CA GLU A 173 10.50 -20.27 -18.38
C GLU A 173 10.07 -21.23 -19.49
N ARG A 174 8.77 -21.31 -19.78
CA ARG A 174 8.24 -22.15 -20.86
C ARG A 174 8.76 -21.69 -22.23
N LEU A 175 8.72 -20.39 -22.52
CA LEU A 175 9.20 -19.83 -23.79
C LEU A 175 10.71 -19.99 -23.96
N SER A 176 11.48 -19.84 -22.88
CA SER A 176 12.92 -20.09 -22.84
C SER A 176 13.26 -21.53 -23.20
N ARG A 177 12.50 -22.52 -22.70
CA ARG A 177 12.67 -23.94 -23.09
C ARG A 177 12.36 -24.20 -24.56
N GLN A 178 11.50 -23.39 -25.18
CA GLN A 178 11.14 -23.48 -26.60
C GLN A 178 12.06 -22.65 -27.50
N ALA A 179 13.13 -22.06 -26.97
CA ALA A 179 14.00 -21.12 -27.68
C ALA A 179 13.27 -19.90 -28.29
N ARG A 180 12.08 -19.56 -27.79
CA ARG A 180 11.32 -18.35 -28.18
C ARG A 180 11.85 -17.14 -27.40
N TRP A 181 13.10 -16.78 -27.67
CA TRP A 181 13.89 -15.88 -26.82
C TRP A 181 13.28 -14.47 -26.68
N TRP A 182 12.83 -13.85 -27.78
CA TRP A 182 12.23 -12.52 -27.75
C TRP A 182 10.93 -12.46 -26.93
N GLU A 183 10.08 -13.48 -27.05
CA GLU A 183 8.84 -13.54 -26.27
C GLU A 183 9.09 -13.86 -24.80
N ALA A 184 10.11 -14.69 -24.52
CA ALA A 184 10.55 -14.93 -23.15
C ALA A 184 11.05 -13.63 -22.51
N LEU A 185 11.79 -12.80 -23.28
CA LEU A 185 12.28 -11.50 -22.82
C LEU A 185 11.12 -10.52 -22.58
N ASP A 186 10.12 -10.46 -23.46
CA ASP A 186 8.91 -9.65 -23.25
C ASP A 186 8.19 -10.04 -21.95
N ALA A 187 7.97 -11.35 -21.73
CA ALA A 187 7.36 -11.84 -20.49
C ALA A 187 8.17 -11.43 -19.24
N LEU A 188 9.51 -11.54 -19.29
CA LEU A 188 10.38 -11.10 -18.20
C LEU A 188 10.34 -9.58 -17.98
N ASN A 189 10.20 -8.79 -19.03
CA ASN A 189 10.14 -7.32 -18.93
C ASN A 189 8.84 -6.82 -18.30
N ARG A 190 7.77 -7.63 -18.35
CA ARG A 190 6.49 -7.37 -17.66
C ARG A 190 6.53 -7.72 -16.16
N ILE A 191 7.64 -8.27 -15.65
CA ILE A 191 7.85 -8.50 -14.22
C ILE A 191 8.27 -7.17 -13.57
N ASP A 192 7.37 -6.59 -12.79
CA ASP A 192 7.52 -5.28 -12.15
C ASP A 192 7.85 -5.37 -10.65
N HIS A 193 7.60 -6.52 -10.02
CA HIS A 193 7.82 -6.68 -8.59
C HIS A 193 9.30 -6.95 -8.24
N PRO A 194 9.91 -6.23 -7.26
CA PRO A 194 11.34 -6.34 -6.94
C PRO A 194 11.81 -7.76 -6.62
N TRP A 195 11.10 -8.46 -5.73
CA TRP A 195 11.42 -9.84 -5.37
C TRP A 195 11.32 -10.79 -6.57
N TRP A 196 10.35 -10.60 -7.46
CA TRP A 196 10.19 -11.43 -8.66
C TRP A 196 11.26 -11.14 -9.72
N ARG A 197 11.72 -9.89 -9.82
CA ARG A 197 12.88 -9.54 -10.66
C ARG A 197 14.13 -10.26 -10.20
N GLN A 198 14.39 -10.29 -8.89
CA GLN A 198 15.51 -11.05 -8.34
C GLN A 198 15.35 -12.56 -8.59
N ARG A 199 14.15 -13.10 -8.35
CA ARG A 199 13.87 -14.53 -8.54
C ARG A 199 14.00 -14.98 -10.00
N SER A 200 13.73 -14.10 -10.94
CA SER A 200 13.79 -14.36 -12.39
C SER A 200 15.16 -14.11 -13.03
N ALA A 201 16.16 -13.66 -12.26
CA ALA A 201 17.48 -13.28 -12.79
C ALA A 201 18.15 -14.40 -13.61
N ALA A 202 18.16 -15.63 -13.11
CA ALA A 202 18.76 -16.76 -13.83
C ALA A 202 18.06 -17.07 -15.17
N VAL A 203 16.74 -16.89 -15.24
CA VAL A 203 15.97 -17.06 -16.48
C VAL A 203 16.30 -15.92 -17.44
N ARG A 204 16.41 -14.69 -16.93
CA ARG A 204 16.80 -13.51 -17.71
C ARG A 204 18.18 -13.68 -18.33
N ASP A 205 19.18 -14.10 -17.58
CA ASP A 205 20.54 -14.33 -18.10
C ASP A 205 20.55 -15.37 -19.22
N ARG A 206 19.80 -16.46 -19.05
CA ARG A 206 19.65 -17.49 -20.08
C ARG A 206 18.99 -16.94 -21.34
N VAL A 207 17.89 -16.21 -21.19
CA VAL A 207 17.15 -15.62 -22.31
C VAL A 207 18.01 -14.60 -23.06
N GLN A 208 18.75 -13.75 -22.35
CA GLN A 208 19.65 -12.77 -22.96
C GLN A 208 20.77 -13.43 -23.78
N LYS A 209 21.37 -14.51 -23.27
CA LYS A 209 22.33 -15.32 -24.06
C LYS A 209 21.68 -15.92 -25.32
N GLY A 210 20.45 -16.40 -25.19
CA GLY A 210 19.66 -16.91 -26.32
C GLY A 210 19.41 -15.85 -27.39
N VAL A 211 19.00 -14.64 -26.99
CA VAL A 211 18.82 -13.48 -27.89
C VAL A 211 20.13 -13.14 -28.59
N ALA A 212 21.23 -12.97 -27.86
CA ALA A 212 22.54 -12.64 -28.43
C ALA A 212 23.00 -13.69 -29.45
N SER A 213 22.70 -14.97 -29.22
CA SER A 213 23.02 -16.04 -30.19
C SER A 213 22.23 -15.94 -31.50
N LEU A 214 21.00 -15.41 -31.47
CA LEU A 214 20.21 -15.16 -32.69
C LEU A 214 20.74 -13.96 -33.47
N GLU A 215 21.16 -12.91 -32.77
CA GLU A 215 21.75 -11.71 -33.39
C GLU A 215 23.10 -12.03 -34.05
N ALA A 216 23.93 -12.86 -33.40
CA ALA A 216 25.18 -13.33 -33.98
C ALA A 216 24.95 -14.13 -35.28
N ARG A 217 23.95 -15.02 -35.30
CA ARG A 217 23.58 -15.78 -36.51
C ARG A 217 23.02 -14.90 -37.62
N HIS A 218 22.24 -13.87 -37.29
CA HIS A 218 21.79 -12.90 -38.29
C HIS A 218 22.96 -12.13 -38.89
N LYS A 219 23.90 -11.66 -38.06
CA LYS A 219 25.13 -10.99 -38.57
C LYS A 219 25.98 -11.90 -39.47
N GLU A 220 26.02 -13.20 -39.21
CA GLU A 220 26.68 -14.17 -40.11
C GLU A 220 25.91 -14.40 -41.42
N HIS A 221 24.58 -14.26 -41.42
CA HIS A 221 23.74 -14.39 -42.61
C HIS A 221 23.56 -13.07 -43.41
N ASP A 222 23.76 -11.91 -42.77
CA ASP A 222 23.71 -10.57 -43.39
C ASP A 222 24.98 -10.26 -44.22
N VAL A 223 25.82 -11.28 -44.51
CA VAL A 223 26.85 -11.23 -45.55
C VAL A 223 26.24 -11.20 -46.97
N HIS A 224 24.91 -11.29 -47.09
CA HIS A 224 24.18 -11.10 -48.33
C HIS A 224 23.40 -9.78 -48.31
N GLY A 225 24.11 -8.66 -48.46
CA GLY A 225 23.48 -7.34 -48.57
C GLY A 225 24.46 -6.18 -48.79
N ALA A 226 25.71 -6.30 -48.34
CA ALA A 226 26.75 -5.37 -48.75
C ALA A 226 27.18 -5.72 -50.18
N LEU A 227 26.96 -4.80 -51.13
CA LEU A 227 27.70 -4.82 -52.39
C LEU A 227 29.19 -4.95 -52.04
N PRO A 228 29.93 -5.95 -52.54
CA PRO A 228 31.33 -6.10 -52.21
C PRO A 228 32.07 -4.85 -52.68
N HIS A 229 32.50 -4.03 -51.73
CA HIS A 229 33.41 -2.93 -52.02
C HIS A 229 34.70 -3.55 -52.58
N SER A 230 34.96 -3.33 -53.87
CA SER A 230 36.21 -3.79 -54.51
C SER A 230 37.39 -2.84 -54.24
N VAL A 231 37.15 -1.80 -53.43
CA VAL A 231 38.16 -0.89 -52.87
C VAL A 231 38.36 -1.17 -51.37
N ASP A 232 39.59 -0.93 -50.90
CA ASP A 232 39.95 -1.06 -49.49
C ASP A 232 39.16 -0.04 -48.64
N MET A 233 38.24 -0.54 -47.81
CA MET A 233 37.34 0.29 -47.00
C MET A 233 38.05 1.10 -45.92
N ALA A 234 39.11 0.56 -45.31
CA ALA A 234 39.86 1.30 -44.30
C ALA A 234 40.57 2.51 -44.94
N ARG A 235 41.03 2.35 -46.19
CA ARG A 235 41.64 3.43 -46.96
C ARG A 235 40.60 4.45 -47.44
N LEU A 236 39.39 4.01 -47.82
CA LEU A 236 38.28 4.87 -48.20
C LEU A 236 37.83 5.75 -47.03
N ASP A 237 37.53 5.15 -45.88
CA ASP A 237 37.10 5.88 -44.67
C ASP A 237 38.15 6.90 -44.22
N GLY A 238 39.44 6.53 -44.27
CA GLY A 238 40.53 7.43 -43.94
C GLY A 238 40.65 8.64 -44.89
N LEU A 239 40.25 8.52 -46.16
CA LEU A 239 40.20 9.64 -47.10
C LEU A 239 38.96 10.51 -46.89
N VAL A 240 37.80 9.89 -46.65
CA VAL A 240 36.54 10.60 -46.39
C VAL A 240 36.67 11.45 -45.13
N GLN A 241 37.15 10.88 -44.02
CA GLN A 241 37.32 11.60 -42.77
C GLN A 241 38.31 12.77 -42.89
N ARG A 242 39.40 12.60 -43.65
CA ARG A 242 40.34 13.71 -43.92
C ARG A 242 39.70 14.86 -44.71
N ARG A 243 38.84 14.54 -45.69
CA ARG A 243 38.13 15.54 -46.50
C ARG A 243 37.04 16.26 -45.71
N ILE A 244 36.28 15.55 -44.89
CA ILE A 244 35.29 16.14 -43.98
C ILE A 244 35.99 17.07 -42.98
N ALA A 245 37.12 16.65 -42.40
CA ALA A 245 37.92 17.49 -41.52
C ALA A 245 38.48 18.74 -42.22
N ALA A 246 38.65 18.70 -43.54
CA ALA A 246 39.03 19.85 -44.37
C ALA A 246 37.82 20.73 -44.80
N GLY A 247 36.62 20.45 -44.28
CA GLY A 247 35.40 21.23 -44.54
C GLY A 247 34.61 20.79 -45.78
N MET A 248 34.89 19.62 -46.34
CA MET A 248 34.11 19.07 -47.46
C MET A 248 32.81 18.44 -46.95
N GLU A 249 31.72 18.63 -47.71
CA GLU A 249 30.44 17.98 -47.46
C GLU A 249 30.57 16.44 -47.59
N GLU A 250 29.85 15.71 -46.73
CA GLU A 250 30.08 14.28 -46.48
C GLU A 250 29.88 13.41 -47.73
N TRP A 251 28.83 13.67 -48.51
CA TRP A 251 28.54 12.94 -49.75
C TRP A 251 29.61 13.21 -50.81
N LYS A 252 29.98 14.47 -51.01
CA LYS A 252 31.06 14.85 -51.92
C LYS A 252 32.41 14.27 -51.49
N ALA A 253 32.69 14.20 -50.19
CA ALA A 253 33.88 13.58 -49.65
C ALA A 253 33.93 12.08 -49.95
N PHE A 254 32.79 11.39 -49.89
CA PHE A 254 32.65 9.99 -50.27
C PHE A 254 32.87 9.76 -51.77
N GLU A 255 32.20 10.52 -52.65
CA GLU A 255 32.36 10.42 -54.11
C GLU A 255 33.80 10.66 -54.56
N GLU A 256 34.44 11.72 -54.04
CA GLU A 256 35.82 12.06 -54.41
C GLU A 256 36.83 11.03 -53.88
N SER A 257 36.61 10.51 -52.67
CA SER A 257 37.47 9.46 -52.09
C SER A 257 37.34 8.15 -52.85
N CYS A 258 36.12 7.81 -53.28
CA CYS A 258 35.90 6.64 -54.12
C CYS A 258 36.63 6.75 -55.46
N ARG A 259 36.52 7.92 -56.11
CA ARG A 259 37.21 8.22 -57.38
C ARG A 259 38.73 8.19 -57.24
N GLU A 260 39.27 8.72 -56.14
CA GLU A 260 40.72 8.71 -55.87
C GLU A 260 41.27 7.29 -55.71
N LEU A 261 40.48 6.36 -55.16
CA LEU A 261 40.85 4.94 -55.05
C LEU A 261 40.65 4.14 -56.35
N GLY A 262 40.32 4.84 -57.44
CA GLY A 262 40.07 4.26 -58.76
C GLY A 262 38.71 3.57 -58.88
N GLY A 263 37.78 3.82 -57.95
CA GLY A 263 36.42 3.32 -57.99
C GLY A 263 35.43 4.33 -58.57
N ARG A 264 34.19 3.89 -58.75
CA ARG A 264 33.00 4.67 -59.07
C ARG A 264 31.93 4.38 -58.02
N VAL A 265 31.14 5.39 -57.69
CA VAL A 265 29.99 5.21 -56.81
C VAL A 265 28.88 4.51 -57.59
N VAL A 266 28.37 3.43 -57.04
CA VAL A 266 27.25 2.66 -57.55
C VAL A 266 26.13 2.78 -56.54
N GLU A 267 24.99 3.32 -56.97
CA GLU A 267 23.78 3.43 -56.16
C GLU A 267 22.96 2.14 -56.28
N ALA A 268 22.58 1.55 -55.15
CA ALA A 268 21.69 0.39 -55.11
C ALA A 268 20.62 0.59 -54.03
N GLY A 269 19.55 1.30 -54.41
CA GLY A 269 18.44 1.58 -53.51
C GLY A 269 18.81 2.65 -52.47
N PRO A 270 18.58 2.43 -51.16
CA PRO A 270 18.92 3.40 -50.12
C PRO A 270 20.44 3.47 -49.82
N ASP A 271 21.24 2.54 -50.36
CA ASP A 271 22.67 2.42 -50.07
C ASP A 271 23.54 2.73 -51.30
N SER A 272 24.71 3.34 -51.04
CA SER A 272 25.70 3.71 -52.04
C SER A 272 27.03 3.02 -51.76
N ALA A 273 27.63 2.40 -52.77
CA ALA A 273 28.88 1.66 -52.63
C ALA A 273 29.96 2.15 -53.60
N CYS A 274 31.22 2.16 -53.15
CA CYS A 274 32.36 2.38 -54.04
C CYS A 274 32.85 1.07 -54.67
N GLN A 275 32.89 0.99 -56.01
CA GLN A 275 33.33 -0.18 -56.77
C GLN A 275 34.26 0.21 -57.93
N ARG A 276 35.33 -0.54 -58.17
CA ARG A 276 36.14 -0.47 -59.39
C ARG A 276 35.42 -1.01 -60.61
#